data_AF-A0A9R1XWB2-F1
#
_entry.id   AF-A0A9R1XWB2-F1
#
_cell.length_a   1.000
_cell.length_b   1.000
_cell.length_c   1.000
_cell.angle_alpha   90.00
_cell.angle_beta   90.00
_cell.angle_gamma   90.00
#
_symmetry.space_group_name_H-M   'P 1'
#
loop_
_entity.id
_entity.type
_entity.pdbx_description
1 polymer ?
#
loop_
_entity_poly.entity_id
_entity_poly.type
_entity_poly.pdbx_seq_one_letter_code
_entity_poly.pdbx_strand_id
1 'polypeptide(L)'
;MDNDLEMVRHVVYVHQNRESPALGFAPLEASVLRAYISAARKLSPSIPRELEEYIATAYSSIRQEEAKSNSPHSYMIYIQQIYFSVFILYDNNDNRFQH
;
A
#
# COMPACT_ATOMS: atom_id res chain seq x y z
N MET A 1 22.24 -14.78 0.63
CA MET A 1 23.42 -14.85 -0.24
C MET A 1 23.01 -14.76 -1.71
N ASP A 2 21.96 -15.46 -2.17
CA ASP A 2 21.48 -15.35 -3.55
C ASP A 2 20.97 -13.96 -3.94
N ASN A 3 20.25 -13.27 -3.03
CA ASN A 3 19.77 -11.90 -3.27
C ASN A 3 20.94 -10.91 -3.53
N ASP A 4 22.00 -10.98 -2.73
CA ASP A 4 23.20 -10.14 -2.91
C ASP A 4 23.86 -10.41 -4.27
N LEU A 5 23.90 -11.67 -4.69
CA LEU A 5 24.44 -12.06 -6.00
C LEU A 5 23.58 -11.53 -7.15
N GLU A 6 22.26 -11.62 -7.05
CA GLU A 6 21.33 -11.04 -8.03
C GLU A 6 21.47 -9.52 -8.12
N MET A 7 21.61 -8.85 -6.97
CA MET A 7 21.83 -7.41 -6.90
C MET A 7 23.14 -7.01 -7.59
N VAL A 8 24.24 -7.72 -7.30
CA VAL A 8 25.54 -7.46 -7.92
C VAL A 8 25.47 -7.66 -9.44
N ARG A 9 24.83 -8.75 -9.91
CA ARG A 9 24.65 -8.99 -11.35
C ARG A 9 23.85 -7.87 -12.02
N HIS A 10 22.78 -7.41 -11.39
CA HIS A 10 21.97 -6.31 -11.90
C HIS A 10 22.77 -5.01 -11.98
N VAL A 11 23.46 -4.63 -10.90
CA VAL A 11 24.28 -3.41 -10.85
C VAL A 11 25.35 -3.43 -11.93
N VAL A 12 26.08 -4.55 -12.07
CA VAL A 12 27.11 -4.71 -13.10
C VAL A 12 26.51 -4.57 -14.50
N TYR A 13 25.37 -5.22 -14.76
CA TYR A 13 24.71 -5.14 -16.06
C TYR A 13 24.31 -3.70 -16.43
N VAL A 14 23.70 -2.96 -15.50
CA VAL A 14 23.27 -1.57 -15.76
C VAL A 14 24.48 -0.68 -16.06
N HIS A 15 25.59 -0.83 -15.33
CA HIS A 15 26.80 -0.04 -15.57
C HIS A 15 27.46 -0.38 -16.92
N GLN A 16 27.40 -1.65 -17.34
CA GLN A 16 27.98 -2.11 -18.60
C GLN A 16 27.16 -1.69 -19.82
N ASN A 17 25.83 -1.81 -19.74
CA ASN A 17 24.95 -1.63 -20.90
C ASN A 17 24.23 -0.27 -20.91
N ARG A 18 24.31 0.50 -19.80
CA ARG A 18 23.58 1.77 -19.59
C ARG A 18 22.05 1.64 -19.75
N GLU A 19 21.54 0.43 -19.65
CA GLU A 19 20.12 0.10 -19.73
C GLU A 19 19.78 -0.93 -18.65
N SER A 20 18.49 -0.99 -18.30
CA SER A 20 17.99 -2.03 -17.42
C SER A 20 18.06 -3.39 -18.12
N PRO A 21 18.37 -4.49 -17.41
CA PRO A 21 18.15 -5.83 -17.92
C PRO A 21 16.72 -5.99 -18.45
N ALA A 22 16.57 -6.84 -19.46
CA ALA A 22 15.27 -7.18 -20.02
C ALA A 22 14.32 -7.67 -18.92
N LEU A 23 13.16 -7.03 -18.82
CA LEU A 23 12.10 -7.44 -17.92
C LEU A 23 11.37 -8.64 -18.53
N GLY A 24 10.97 -9.61 -17.71
CA GLY A 24 10.17 -10.76 -18.15
C GLY A 24 8.72 -10.41 -18.56
N PHE A 25 8.42 -9.12 -18.70
CA PHE A 25 7.14 -8.57 -19.09
C PHE A 25 7.34 -7.25 -19.85
N ALA A 26 6.34 -6.84 -20.62
CA ALA A 26 6.33 -5.55 -21.30
C ALA A 26 5.98 -4.43 -20.31
N PRO A 27 6.88 -3.44 -20.08
CA PRO A 27 6.60 -2.34 -19.15
C PRO A 27 5.48 -1.45 -19.66
N LEU A 28 4.66 -0.94 -18.75
CA LEU A 28 3.67 0.08 -19.09
C LEU A 28 4.36 1.44 -19.20
N GLU A 29 3.97 2.22 -20.20
CA GLU A 29 4.47 3.58 -20.36
C GLU A 29 4.13 4.46 -19.15
N ALA A 30 5.08 5.28 -18.72
CA ALA A 30 4.92 6.12 -17.54
C ALA A 30 3.76 7.12 -17.69
N SER A 31 3.43 7.54 -18.92
CA SER A 31 2.27 8.38 -19.22
C SER A 31 0.95 7.69 -18.91
N VAL A 32 0.84 6.39 -19.24
CA VAL A 32 -0.35 5.58 -18.96
C VAL A 32 -0.53 5.40 -17.46
N LEU A 33 0.55 5.07 -16.74
CA LEU A 33 0.51 4.98 -15.27
C LEU A 33 0.05 6.29 -14.63
N ARG A 34 0.61 7.43 -15.07
CA ARG A 34 0.19 8.76 -14.57
C ARG A 34 -1.28 9.04 -14.86
N ALA A 35 -1.74 8.81 -16.09
CA ALA A 35 -3.13 9.03 -16.48
C ALA A 35 -4.09 8.15 -15.66
N TYR A 36 -3.74 6.88 -15.45
CA TYR A 36 -4.52 5.97 -14.63
C TYR A 36 -4.61 6.44 -13.17
N ILE A 37 -3.47 6.83 -12.56
CA ILE A 37 -3.45 7.40 -11.20
C ILE A 37 -4.33 8.66 -11.13
N SER A 38 -4.23 9.56 -12.12
CA SER A 38 -5.06 10.75 -12.19
C SER A 38 -6.55 10.44 -12.32
N ALA A 39 -6.92 9.35 -13.01
CA ALA A 39 -8.30 8.89 -13.07
C ALA A 39 -8.76 8.30 -11.73
N ALA A 40 -7.95 7.43 -11.11
CA ALA A 40 -8.26 6.80 -9.83
C ALA A 40 -8.42 7.82 -8.68
N ARG A 41 -7.63 8.91 -8.67
CA ARG A 41 -7.74 10.00 -7.70
C ARG A 41 -9.07 10.77 -7.72
N LYS A 42 -9.87 10.61 -8.79
CA LYS A 42 -11.20 11.22 -8.89
C LYS A 42 -12.29 10.40 -8.20
N LEU A 43 -11.97 9.17 -7.79
CA LEU A 43 -12.89 8.28 -7.10
C LEU A 43 -12.79 8.53 -5.59
N SER A 44 -13.95 8.64 -4.93
CA SER A 44 -14.06 8.69 -3.47
C SER A 44 -14.74 7.42 -2.96
N PRO A 45 -14.01 6.28 -2.89
CA PRO A 45 -14.59 5.03 -2.42
C PRO A 45 -14.95 5.14 -0.93
N SER A 46 -16.11 4.60 -0.57
CA SER A 46 -16.56 4.45 0.81
C SER A 46 -16.54 2.97 1.21
N ILE A 47 -16.44 2.71 2.51
CA ILE A 47 -16.48 1.35 3.05
C ILE A 47 -17.96 0.97 3.26
N PRO A 48 -18.47 -0.10 2.62
CA PRO A 48 -19.80 -0.62 2.88
C PRO A 48 -19.95 -1.14 4.32
N ARG A 49 -21.15 -0.99 4.89
CA ARG A 49 -21.42 -1.33 6.29
C ARG A 49 -21.19 -2.82 6.59
N GLU A 50 -21.49 -3.69 5.63
CA GLU A 50 -21.28 -5.13 5.74
C GLU A 50 -19.80 -5.53 5.94
N LEU A 51 -18.85 -4.65 5.63
CA LEU A 51 -17.41 -4.91 5.82
C LEU A 51 -16.87 -4.38 7.16
N GLU A 52 -17.64 -3.59 7.92
CA GLU A 52 -17.18 -2.97 9.17
C GLU A 52 -16.72 -4.03 10.19
N GLU A 53 -17.53 -5.06 10.42
CA GLU A 53 -17.23 -6.14 11.38
C GLU A 53 -16.04 -6.98 10.94
N TYR A 54 -15.91 -7.23 9.63
CA TYR A 54 -14.78 -7.96 9.06
C TYR A 54 -13.47 -7.22 9.30
N ILE A 55 -13.44 -5.91 9.02
CA ILE A 55 -12.26 -5.07 9.23
C ILE A 55 -11.88 -5.00 10.71
N ALA A 56 -12.87 -4.82 11.59
CA ALA A 56 -12.65 -4.80 13.04
C ALA A 56 -12.08 -6.13 13.57
N THR A 57 -12.58 -7.25 13.04
CA THR A 57 -12.12 -8.59 13.40
C THR A 57 -10.70 -8.82 12.90
N ALA A 58 -10.43 -8.54 11.61
CA ALA A 58 -9.09 -8.70 11.01
C ALA A 58 -8.04 -7.87 11.76
N TYR A 59 -8.36 -6.62 12.11
CA TYR A 59 -7.49 -5.77 12.92
C TYR A 59 -7.22 -6.37 14.31
N SER A 60 -8.26 -6.85 14.99
CA SER A 60 -8.12 -7.47 16.31
C SER A 60 -7.23 -8.71 16.27
N SER A 61 -7.35 -9.54 15.23
CA SER A 61 -6.50 -10.72 15.01
C SER A 61 -5.03 -10.32 14.83
N ILE A 62 -4.73 -9.31 14.01
CA ILE A 62 -3.36 -8.79 13.81
C ILE A 62 -2.77 -8.32 15.14
N ARG A 63 -3.53 -7.59 15.96
CA ARG A 63 -3.06 -7.13 17.28
C ARG A 63 -2.79 -8.26 18.26
N GLN A 64 -3.64 -9.29 18.25
CA GLN A 64 -3.42 -10.47 19.09
C GLN A 64 -2.20 -11.27 18.65
N GLU A 65 -1.93 -11.36 17.35
CA GLU A 65 -0.75 -12.02 16.80
C GLU A 65 0.54 -11.25 17.16
N GLU A 66 0.52 -9.91 17.02
CA GLU A 66 1.61 -9.05 17.47
C GLU A 66 1.90 -9.22 18.98
N ALA A 67 0.85 -9.24 19.81
CA ALA A 67 1.00 -9.42 21.26
C ALA A 67 1.59 -10.79 21.64
N LYS A 68 1.45 -11.80 20.78
CA LYS A 68 2.05 -13.13 20.96
C LYS A 68 3.48 -13.21 20.39
N SER A 69 3.86 -12.27 19.53
CA SER A 69 5.17 -12.19 18.92
C SER A 69 6.19 -11.54 19.88
N ASN A 70 7.29 -12.23 20.16
CA ASN A 70 8.44 -11.68 20.89
C ASN A 70 9.35 -10.80 20.04
N SER A 71 9.07 -10.62 18.74
CA SER A 71 9.81 -9.71 17.88
C SER A 71 9.12 -8.34 17.91
N PRO A 72 9.82 -7.24 18.24
CA PRO A 72 9.25 -5.90 18.16
C PRO A 72 8.91 -5.60 16.70
N HIS A 73 7.63 -5.78 16.35
CA HIS A 73 7.11 -5.35 15.06
C HIS A 73 7.22 -3.83 15.02
N SER A 74 7.96 -3.33 14.02
CA SER A 74 8.29 -1.92 13.87
C SER A 74 7.04 -1.05 14.06
N TYR A 75 7.18 -0.01 14.89
CA TYR A 75 6.22 0.96 15.42
C TYR A 75 5.24 1.61 14.41
N MET A 76 5.31 1.24 13.13
CA MET A 76 4.50 1.74 12.02
C MET A 76 3.06 1.19 12.00
N ILE A 77 2.78 0.04 12.62
CA ILE A 77 1.43 -0.55 12.58
C ILE A 77 0.48 0.14 13.58
N TYR A 78 0.96 0.76 14.65
CA TYR A 78 0.11 1.19 15.78
C TYR A 78 -0.67 2.50 15.59
N ILE A 79 -0.17 3.45 14.79
CA ILE A 79 -0.79 4.78 14.67
C ILE A 79 -1.28 5.04 13.24
N GLN A 80 -0.53 4.67 12.20
CA GLN A 80 -0.92 4.89 10.80
C GLN A 80 -2.13 4.04 10.38
N GLN A 81 -2.24 2.80 10.86
CA GLN A 81 -3.34 1.88 10.49
C GLN A 81 -4.71 2.38 10.99
N ILE A 82 -4.75 3.02 12.15
CA ILE A 82 -5.97 3.61 12.73
C ILE A 82 -6.34 4.89 11.98
N TYR A 83 -5.39 5.80 11.75
CA TYR A 83 -5.65 7.03 11.01
C TYR A 83 -6.10 6.76 9.56
N PHE A 84 -5.49 5.79 8.87
CA PHE A 84 -5.84 5.49 7.48
C PHE A 84 -7.22 4.82 7.34
N SER A 85 -7.59 3.95 8.29
CA SER A 85 -8.92 3.30 8.30
C SER A 85 -10.04 4.27 8.68
N VAL A 86 -9.77 5.20 9.60
CA VAL A 86 -10.77 6.17 10.09
C VAL A 86 -10.89 7.39 9.16
N PHE A 87 -9.82 7.84 8.51
CA PHE A 87 -9.86 8.96 7.55
C PHE A 87 -10.73 8.63 6.32
N ILE A 88 -10.68 7.39 5.82
CA ILE A 88 -11.56 6.91 4.74
C ILE A 88 -13.04 6.90 5.17
N LEU A 89 -13.32 6.68 6.46
CA LEU A 89 -14.68 6.62 7.00
C LEU A 89 -15.28 8.01 7.31
N TYR A 90 -14.47 9.01 7.69
CA TYR A 90 -14.96 10.33 8.12
C TYR A 90 -15.23 11.32 6.98
N ASP A 91 -14.58 11.18 5.82
CA ASP A 91 -14.76 12.11 4.67
C ASP A 91 -16.15 12.00 3.99
N ASN A 92 -16.97 11.01 4.36
CA ASN A 92 -18.30 10.80 3.77
C ASN A 92 -19.48 11.45 4.53
N ASN A 93 -19.25 12.05 5.72
CA ASN A 93 -20.35 12.53 6.57
C ASN A 93 -20.48 14.07 6.67
N ASP A 94 -19.62 14.83 5.97
CA ASP A 94 -19.67 16.30 6.01
C ASP A 94 -20.39 16.90 4.79
N ASN A 95 -21.69 16.61 4.71
CA ASN A 95 -22.65 17.34 3.86
C ASN A 95 -23.88 17.75 4.68
N ARG A 96 -23.67 18.08 5.96
CA ARG A 96 -24.74 18.52 6.87
C ARG A 96 -24.42 19.80 7.65
N PHE A 97 -23.74 20.76 7.04
CA PHE A 97 -23.75 22.16 7.52
C PHE A 97 -23.63 23.16 6.36
N GLN A 98 -24.64 23.22 5.49
CA GLN A 98 -24.96 24.45 4.76
C GLN A 98 -26.47 24.64 4.79
N HIS A 99 -26.92 25.46 5.74
CA HIS A 99 -28.26 26.03 5.82
C HIS A 99 -28.14 27.55 5.87
#